data_AF-A0A3D0G5T5-F1
#
_entry.id   AF-A0A3D0G5T5-F1
#
_cell.length_a   1.000
_cell.length_b   1.000
_cell.length_c   1.000
_cell.angle_alpha   90.00
_cell.angle_beta   90.00
_cell.angle_gamma   90.00
#
_symmetry.space_group_name_H-M   'P 1'
#
loop_
_entity.id
_entity.type
_entity.pdbx_description
1 polymer ?
#
loop_
_entity_poly.entity_id
_entity_poly.type
_entity_poly.pdbx_seq_one_letter_code
_entity_poly.pdbx_strand_id
1 'polypeptide(L)' 'MAKQKKQPRPKAVTPKGFRDYFGAEVEDRRHMLDQIAGVYHAYGFDALESSGVETVEALGKFLP' A
#
# COMPACT_ATOMS: atom_id res chain seq x y z
N MET A 1 -15.93 -47.39 3.62
CA MET A 1 -15.50 -46.21 4.42
C MET A 1 -15.39 -45.01 3.48
N ALA A 2 -16.11 -43.91 3.76
CA ALA A 2 -16.06 -42.72 2.93
C ALA A 2 -14.66 -42.07 3.04
N LYS A 3 -14.02 -41.77 1.90
CA LYS A 3 -12.73 -41.05 1.88
C LYS A 3 -12.90 -39.69 2.55
N GLN A 4 -12.13 -39.42 3.60
CA GLN A 4 -12.02 -38.08 4.18
C GLN A 4 -11.46 -37.12 3.12
N LYS A 5 -12.25 -36.12 2.73
CA LYS A 5 -11.78 -35.04 1.86
C LYS A 5 -10.71 -34.24 2.61
N LYS A 6 -9.52 -34.11 2.02
CA LYS A 6 -8.45 -33.23 2.54
C LYS A 6 -8.99 -31.80 2.60
N GLN A 7 -8.87 -31.14 3.76
CA GLN A 7 -9.13 -29.71 3.87
C GLN A 7 -8.18 -28.95 2.93
N PRO A 8 -8.69 -28.03 2.10
CA PRO A 8 -7.85 -27.23 1.22
C PRO A 8 -6.92 -26.36 2.06
N ARG A 9 -5.63 -26.34 1.68
CA ARG A 9 -4.64 -25.47 2.30
C ARG A 9 -4.97 -24.00 1.96
N PRO A 10 -4.76 -23.06 2.89
CA PRO A 10 -4.83 -21.64 2.59
C PRO A 10 -3.94 -21.31 1.40
N LYS A 11 -4.48 -20.56 0.44
CA LYS A 11 -3.71 -20.02 -0.68
C LYS A 11 -3.22 -18.63 -0.29
N ALA A 12 -1.98 -18.32 -0.65
CA ALA A 12 -1.47 -16.95 -0.57
C ALA A 12 -2.11 -16.15 -1.72
N VAL A 13 -3.24 -15.51 -1.41
CA VAL A 13 -3.97 -14.66 -2.35
C VAL A 13 -3.92 -13.25 -1.81
N THR A 14 -3.50 -12.31 -2.64
CA THR A 14 -3.49 -10.89 -2.30
C THR A 14 -4.92 -10.42 -2.01
N PRO A 15 -5.15 -9.60 -0.97
CA PRO A 15 -6.47 -9.05 -0.70
C PRO A 15 -7.03 -8.30 -1.90
N LYS A 16 -8.36 -8.29 -2.05
CA LYS A 16 -9.03 -7.61 -3.16
C LYS A 16 -8.65 -6.13 -3.16
N GLY A 17 -8.17 -5.63 -4.32
CA GLY A 17 -7.73 -4.24 -4.48
C GLY A 17 -6.24 -4.01 -4.17
N PHE A 18 -5.53 -5.01 -3.67
CA PHE A 18 -4.09 -4.95 -3.42
C PHE A 18 -3.31 -5.68 -4.51
N ARG A 19 -2.07 -5.26 -4.76
CA ARG A 19 -1.13 -5.86 -5.69
C ARG A 19 0.28 -5.82 -5.12
N ASP A 20 1.08 -6.81 -5.49
CA ASP A 20 2.51 -6.78 -5.26
C ASP A 20 3.20 -5.95 -6.35
N TYR A 21 4.35 -5.38 -6.01
CA TYR A 21 5.26 -4.70 -6.95
C TYR A 21 6.60 -5.42 -6.89
N PHE A 22 7.16 -5.73 -8.06
CA PHE A 22 8.45 -6.41 -8.15
C PHE A 22 9.60 -5.40 -8.20
N GLY A 23 10.83 -5.86 -7.96
CA GLY A 23 12.00 -4.99 -7.71
C GLY A 23 12.17 -3.84 -8.69
N ALA A 24 12.08 -4.09 -10.00
CA ALA A 24 12.18 -3.03 -11.00
C ALA A 24 11.09 -1.96 -10.85
N GLU A 25 9.84 -2.37 -10.63
CA GLU A 25 8.71 -1.43 -10.44
C GLU A 25 8.87 -0.60 -9.15
N VAL A 26 9.46 -1.19 -8.11
CA VAL A 26 9.75 -0.48 -6.85
C VAL A 26 10.83 0.58 -7.08
N GLU A 27 11.91 0.22 -7.75
CA GLU A 27 13.02 1.13 -8.02
C GLU A 27 12.63 2.26 -8.97
N ASP A 28 11.90 1.96 -10.03
CA ASP A 28 11.42 2.98 -10.98
C ASP A 28 10.49 3.98 -10.30
N ARG A 29 9.57 3.50 -9.46
CA ARG A 29 8.68 4.37 -8.68
C ARG A 29 9.45 5.22 -7.68
N ARG A 30 10.43 4.64 -6.99
CA ARG A 30 11.30 5.36 -6.04
C ARG A 30 12.03 6.50 -6.75
N HIS A 31 12.68 6.21 -7.87
CA HIS A 31 13.41 7.21 -8.65
C HIS A 31 12.53 8.39 -9.06
N MET A 32 11.34 8.10 -9.59
CA MET A 32 10.36 9.14 -9.96
C MET A 32 9.96 10.01 -8.76
N LEU A 33 9.64 9.39 -7.61
CA LEU A 33 9.22 10.11 -6.41
C LEU A 33 10.35 10.97 -5.83
N ASP A 34 11.60 10.48 -5.85
CA ASP A 34 12.77 11.22 -5.37
C ASP A 34 12.99 12.51 -6.18
N GLN A 35 12.79 12.47 -7.50
CA GLN A 35 12.88 13.66 -8.36
C GLN A 35 11.81 14.70 -7.98
N ILE A 36 10.58 14.25 -7.73
CA ILE A 36 9.46 15.13 -7.35
C ILE A 36 9.73 15.75 -5.96
N ALA A 37 10.10 14.92 -4.98
CA ALA A 37 10.42 15.37 -3.62
C ALA A 37 11.57 16.38 -3.60
N GLY A 38 12.58 16.22 -4.47
CA GLY A 38 13.66 17.18 -4.63
C GLY A 38 13.19 18.59 -4.96
N VAL A 39 12.12 18.75 -5.75
CA VAL A 39 11.51 20.06 -6.03
C VAL A 39 10.94 20.67 -4.75
N TYR A 40 10.15 19.92 -3.98
CA TYR A 40 9.57 20.42 -2.72
C TYR A 40 10.64 20.86 -1.73
N HIS A 41 11.71 20.08 -1.57
CA HIS A 41 12.82 20.46 -0.69
C HIS A 41 13.54 21.73 -1.16
N ALA A 42 13.71 21.92 -2.47
CA ALA A 42 14.32 23.14 -3.02
C ALA A 42 13.50 24.41 -2.72
N TYR A 43 12.19 24.27 -2.51
CA TYR A 43 11.30 25.37 -2.12
C TYR A 43 11.06 25.47 -0.60
N GLY A 44 11.80 24.72 0.22
CA GLY A 44 11.76 24.82 1.68
C GLY A 44 10.55 24.13 2.33
N PHE A 45 9.96 23.14 1.67
CA PHE A 45 8.94 22.30 2.28
C PHE A 45 9.56 21.18 3.13
N ASP A 46 9.03 21.01 4.34
CA ASP A 46 9.38 19.92 5.24
C ASP A 46 8.51 18.70 5.02
N ALA A 47 9.12 17.51 5.11
CA ALA A 47 8.40 16.25 5.01
C ALA A 47 7.62 15.96 6.31
N LEU A 48 6.39 15.48 6.16
CA LEU A 48 5.54 14.99 7.24
C LEU A 48 4.97 13.62 6.86
N GLU A 49 5.10 12.65 7.75
CA GLU A 49 4.47 11.32 7.62
C GLU A 49 3.46 11.14 8.75
N SER A 50 2.25 10.67 8.41
CA SER A 50 1.17 10.38 9.35
C SER A 50 0.87 8.88 9.42
N SER A 51 -0.01 8.45 10.32
CA SER A 51 -0.39 7.04 10.44
C SER A 51 -1.08 6.54 9.16
N GLY A 52 -0.82 5.28 8.79
CA GLY A 52 -1.53 4.61 7.70
C GLY A 52 -2.98 4.22 8.05
N VAL A 53 -3.36 4.31 9.33
CA VAL A 53 -4.71 4.09 9.84
C VAL A 53 -5.07 5.25 10.78
N GLU A 54 -6.23 5.85 10.55
CA GLU A 54 -6.76 6.96 11.36
C GLU A 54 -8.16 6.61 11.86
N THR A 55 -8.66 7.36 12.86
CA THR A 55 -10.03 7.17 13.32
C THR A 55 -11.01 7.65 12.27
N VAL A 56 -12.21 7.07 12.31
CA VAL A 56 -13.30 7.42 11.40
C VAL A 56 -13.58 8.93 11.53
N GLU A 57 -13.68 9.48 12.74
CA GLU A 57 -13.93 10.90 12.98
C GLU A 57 -12.93 11.84 12.26
N ALA A 58 -11.69 11.42 12.06
CA ALA A 58 -10.65 12.20 11.37
C ALA A 58 -10.80 12.24 9.83
N LEU A 59 -11.49 11.28 9.21
CA LEU A 59 -11.62 11.18 7.74
C LEU A 59 -12.74 12.07 7.16
N GLY A 60 -13.42 12.86 8.00
CA GLY A 60 -14.48 13.77 7.58
C GLY A 60 -15.74 13.02 7.13
N LYS A 61 -16.25 13.34 5.93
CA LYS A 61 -17.47 12.71 5.39
C LYS A 61 -17.07 11.42 4.66
N PHE A 62 -17.44 10.28 5.21
CA PHE A 62 -17.15 8.97 4.62
C PHE A 62 -17.84 8.83 3.26
N LEU A 63 -17.11 8.31 2.28
CA LEU A 63 -17.72 7.72 1.09
C LEU A 63 -18.67 6.60 1.55
N PRO A 64 -19.88 6.47 0.98
CA PRO A 64 -20.82 5.41 1.34
C PRO A 64 -20.25 4.02 1.12
#